data_AF-A0A936EW77-F1
#
_entry.id   AF-A0A936EW77-F1
#
_cell.length_a   1.000
_cell.length_b   1.000
_cell.length_c   1.000
_cell.angle_alpha   90.00
_cell.angle_beta   90.00
_cell.angle_gamma   90.00
#
_symmetry.space_group_name_H-M   'P 1'
#
loop_
_entity.id
_entity.type
_entity.pdbx_description
1 polymer ?
#
loop_
_entity_poly.entity_id
_entity_poly.type
_entity_poly.pdbx_seq_one_letter_code
_entity_poly.pdbx_strand_id
1 'polypeptide(L)'
;MHCTEHRLRLCLAMGLMPLLLVACGSTSSTSAPSPASTPAAAAPPLPAAAPTVPAAPPAVAAPARTPIATARRQPLGPPLAARNWNEFRAQAANRLVQAHPDSTYMGPVAEPLLAIPVLEIELNADGSVRRVQVLRHPRQAKDTTQLAIDAVQRAAPYGSMTLLPRPWKWVEVFLFNDDRRFKPRELDH
;
A
#
# COMPACT_ATOMS: atom_id res chain seq x y z
N MET A 1 -34.58 -41.82 18.58
CA MET A 1 -34.35 -43.21 18.13
C MET A 1 -33.54 -43.17 16.84
N HIS A 2 -32.52 -44.02 16.74
CA HIS A 2 -31.39 -44.06 15.78
C HIS A 2 -30.35 -42.95 16.05
N CYS A 3 -29.28 -43.13 16.83
CA CYS A 3 -28.39 -44.29 17.09
C CYS A 3 -27.54 -44.70 15.86
N THR A 4 -26.33 -44.14 15.82
CA THR A 4 -25.03 -44.85 15.75
C THR A 4 -24.49 -45.38 14.40
N GLU A 5 -23.17 -45.22 14.29
CA GLU A 5 -22.21 -46.07 13.56
C GLU A 5 -21.81 -45.70 12.12
N HIS A 6 -20.73 -44.91 12.02
CA HIS A 6 -19.59 -45.29 11.19
C HIS A 6 -18.28 -44.77 11.81
N ARG A 7 -17.87 -45.42 12.91
CA ARG A 7 -16.45 -45.63 13.17
C ARG A 7 -16.17 -47.09 12.79
N LEU A 8 -15.09 -47.33 12.05
CA LEU A 8 -13.89 -48.01 12.58
C LEU A 8 -13.15 -48.81 11.48
N ARG A 9 -11.83 -48.59 11.44
CA ARG A 9 -10.74 -49.46 10.94
C ARG A 9 -10.43 -49.52 9.44
N LEU A 10 -9.35 -48.84 9.07
CA LEU A 10 -8.12 -49.49 8.58
C LEU A 10 -6.93 -48.53 8.84
N CYS A 11 -6.17 -48.75 9.91
CA CYS A 11 -4.82 -49.34 9.91
C CYS A 11 -3.81 -48.53 9.09
N LEU A 12 -2.93 -47.71 9.70
CA LEU A 12 -1.71 -48.05 10.45
C LEU A 12 -0.46 -47.89 9.56
N ALA A 13 0.62 -47.37 10.18
CA ALA A 13 1.94 -47.06 9.63
C ALA A 13 2.02 -45.66 8.98
N MET A 14 3.07 -44.85 9.10
CA MET A 14 4.39 -44.98 9.70
C MET A 14 5.02 -43.58 9.68
N GLY A 15 5.94 -43.25 10.59
CA GLY A 15 6.97 -42.24 10.32
C GLY A 15 6.97 -40.99 11.20
N LEU A 16 7.27 -41.18 12.48
CA LEU A 16 7.81 -40.14 13.35
C LEU A 16 9.32 -40.06 13.08
N MET A 17 9.82 -38.96 12.52
CA MET A 17 11.28 -38.73 12.38
C MET A 17 11.64 -37.29 12.77
N PRO A 18 12.12 -37.05 14.01
CA PRO A 18 12.77 -35.79 14.37
C PRO A 18 14.25 -35.84 13.96
N LEU A 19 14.65 -34.90 13.10
CA LEU A 19 16.03 -34.69 12.68
C LEU A 19 16.78 -33.88 13.75
N LEU A 20 17.96 -34.37 14.12
CA LEU A 20 18.84 -33.88 15.18
C LEU A 20 19.38 -32.45 14.96
N LEU A 21 19.61 -31.78 16.09
CA LEU A 21 20.47 -30.61 16.25
C LEU A 21 21.90 -30.88 15.73
N VAL A 22 22.46 -29.92 14.99
CA VAL A 22 23.90 -29.62 15.03
C VAL A 22 24.08 -28.11 15.12
N ALA A 23 24.75 -27.72 16.19
CA ALA A 23 25.26 -26.39 16.46
C ALA A 23 26.76 -26.32 16.10
N CYS A 24 27.15 -25.24 15.43
CA CYS A 24 28.49 -24.62 15.42
C CYS A 24 28.35 -23.43 14.45
N GLY A 25 28.92 -22.25 14.64
CA GLY A 25 29.97 -21.81 15.53
C GLY A 25 30.40 -20.45 14.97
N SER A 26 30.75 -19.56 15.89
CA SER A 26 31.06 -18.14 15.73
C SER A 26 32.12 -17.82 14.67
N THR A 27 31.95 -16.74 13.92
CA THR A 27 33.07 -15.86 13.55
C THR A 27 32.62 -14.40 13.60
N SER A 28 33.15 -13.71 14.60
CA SER A 28 33.17 -12.26 14.73
C SER A 28 34.12 -11.62 13.72
N SER A 29 33.76 -10.48 13.16
CA SER A 29 34.63 -9.37 12.71
C SER A 29 33.75 -8.29 12.11
N THR A 30 34.00 -6.99 12.17
CA THR A 30 34.77 -6.12 13.04
C THR A 30 34.31 -4.72 12.59
N SER A 31 34.17 -3.79 13.51
CA SER A 31 33.89 -2.38 13.23
C SER A 31 34.92 -1.75 12.30
N ALA A 32 34.58 -0.68 11.59
CA ALA A 32 35.06 0.70 11.85
C ALA A 32 34.85 1.61 10.59
N PRO A 33 35.22 2.90 10.60
CA PRO A 33 34.26 4.00 10.54
C PRO A 33 34.50 4.95 9.33
N SER A 34 33.62 5.93 9.14
CA SER A 34 33.93 7.12 8.34
C SER A 34 35.06 7.93 8.98
N PRO A 35 35.93 8.53 8.15
CA PRO A 35 36.49 9.82 8.48
C PRO A 35 36.25 10.85 7.37
N ALA A 36 35.71 12.00 7.78
CA ALA A 36 35.89 13.26 7.07
C ALA A 36 37.36 13.70 7.21
N SER A 37 37.96 14.24 6.15
CA SER A 37 39.18 15.04 6.23
C SER A 37 39.30 15.97 5.01
N THR A 38 39.13 17.25 5.28
CA THR A 38 39.74 18.44 4.63
C THR A 38 40.68 19.01 5.73
N PRO A 39 41.78 19.79 5.51
CA PRO A 39 42.14 20.70 4.40
C PRO A 39 43.68 20.73 4.06
N ALA A 40 44.13 21.83 3.40
CA ALA A 40 45.50 22.39 3.25
C ALA A 40 46.18 22.18 1.87
N ALA A 41 46.91 23.12 1.26
CA ALA A 41 47.16 24.57 1.42
C ALA A 41 48.04 25.07 0.22
N ALA A 42 47.92 26.35 -0.15
CA ALA A 42 48.89 27.27 -0.82
C ALA A 42 49.51 26.88 -2.21
N ALA A 43 49.83 27.74 -3.18
CA ALA A 43 50.21 29.17 -3.24
C ALA A 43 50.06 29.74 -4.71
N PRO A 44 50.24 31.07 -4.97
CA PRO A 44 49.93 31.77 -6.24
C PRO A 44 51.14 31.92 -7.21
N PRO A 45 50.92 32.28 -8.50
CA PRO A 45 51.29 33.64 -8.96
C PRO A 45 50.48 34.26 -10.14
N LEU A 46 50.30 35.59 -10.05
CA LEU A 46 50.43 36.68 -11.08
C LEU A 46 49.58 36.74 -12.39
N PRO A 47 49.41 37.96 -12.97
CA PRO A 47 48.20 38.39 -13.68
C PRO A 47 48.37 38.52 -15.20
N ALA A 48 47.30 38.29 -15.98
CA ALA A 48 47.03 38.99 -17.24
C ALA A 48 45.67 38.60 -17.84
N ALA A 49 45.09 39.57 -18.53
CA ALA A 49 44.06 39.47 -19.57
C ALA A 49 42.62 39.16 -19.09
N ALA A 50 41.84 40.23 -19.01
CA ALA A 50 40.39 40.18 -19.11
C ALA A 50 39.97 39.62 -20.49
N PRO A 51 39.17 38.54 -20.55
CA PRO A 51 38.39 38.20 -21.72
C PRO A 51 36.97 38.72 -21.56
N THR A 52 36.55 39.47 -22.57
CA THR A 52 35.21 39.92 -22.92
C THR A 52 34.11 38.93 -22.50
N VAL A 53 33.14 39.41 -21.71
CA VAL A 53 31.95 38.64 -21.32
C VAL A 53 31.12 38.32 -22.58
N PRO A 54 30.91 37.04 -22.94
CA PRO A 54 29.94 36.69 -23.98
C PRO A 54 28.52 36.92 -23.44
N ALA A 55 27.69 37.58 -24.23
CA ALA A 55 26.28 37.81 -23.93
C ALA A 55 25.58 36.47 -23.61
N ALA A 56 24.85 36.45 -22.48
CA ALA A 56 24.08 35.30 -22.04
C ALA A 56 23.03 34.89 -23.10
N PRO A 57 22.88 33.59 -23.40
CA PRO A 57 21.81 33.11 -24.28
C PRO A 57 20.44 33.35 -23.63
N PRO A 58 19.38 33.58 -24.43
CA PRO A 58 18.03 33.79 -23.90
C PRO A 58 17.57 32.54 -23.14
N ALA A 59 17.10 32.75 -21.92
CA ALA A 59 16.49 31.71 -21.10
C ALA A 59 15.31 31.09 -21.85
N VAL A 60 15.45 29.82 -22.23
CA VAL A 60 14.36 29.02 -22.77
C VAL A 60 13.30 28.92 -21.68
N ALA A 61 12.13 29.51 -21.94
CA ALA A 61 11.00 29.49 -21.04
C ALA A 61 10.65 28.03 -20.71
N ALA A 62 10.78 27.66 -19.43
CA ALA A 62 10.31 26.37 -18.94
C ALA A 62 8.81 26.24 -19.25
N PRO A 63 8.33 25.11 -19.80
CA PRO A 63 6.91 24.91 -20.03
C PRO A 63 6.17 25.00 -18.70
N ALA A 64 5.24 25.93 -18.61
CA ALA A 64 4.32 26.05 -17.49
C ALA A 64 3.62 24.70 -17.33
N ARG A 65 3.86 24.03 -16.19
CA ARG A 65 3.10 22.85 -15.78
C ARG A 65 1.65 23.27 -15.62
N THR A 66 0.83 22.96 -16.62
CA THR A 66 -0.63 23.05 -16.52
C THR A 66 -1.07 22.31 -15.27
N PRO A 67 -1.83 22.96 -14.36
CA PRO A 67 -2.36 22.27 -13.19
C PRO A 67 -3.28 21.15 -13.69
N ILE A 68 -2.95 19.90 -13.31
CA ILE A 68 -3.82 18.75 -13.53
C ILE A 68 -5.15 19.07 -12.85
N ALA A 69 -6.22 19.08 -13.63
CA ALA A 69 -7.57 19.33 -13.15
C ALA A 69 -7.85 18.41 -11.95
N THR A 70 -8.01 19.02 -10.78
CA THR A 70 -8.39 18.33 -9.56
C THR A 70 -9.81 17.84 -9.78
N ALA A 71 -9.98 16.58 -10.14
CA ALA A 71 -11.30 15.94 -10.17
C ALA A 71 -12.01 16.30 -8.86
N ARG A 72 -13.19 16.94 -8.94
CA ARG A 72 -13.89 17.48 -7.78
C ARG A 72 -14.05 16.35 -6.76
N ARG A 73 -13.39 16.47 -5.61
CA ARG A 73 -13.55 15.54 -4.49
C ARG A 73 -14.99 15.67 -4.01
N GLN A 74 -15.82 14.66 -4.25
CA GLN A 74 -17.19 14.68 -3.77
C GLN A 74 -17.16 14.67 -2.24
N PRO A 75 -17.77 15.66 -1.56
CA PRO A 75 -17.79 15.67 -0.10
C PRO A 75 -18.64 14.49 0.39
N LEU A 76 -17.98 13.50 1.01
CA LEU A 76 -18.68 12.43 1.72
C LEU A 76 -18.98 12.89 3.16
N GLY A 77 -20.19 12.59 3.65
CA GLY A 77 -20.53 12.82 5.04
C GLY A 77 -19.62 12.07 6.01
N PRO A 78 -19.54 12.50 7.29
CA PRO A 78 -18.74 11.81 8.30
C PRO A 78 -19.26 10.37 8.48
N PRO A 79 -18.39 9.35 8.47
CA PRO A 79 -18.78 7.97 8.72
C PRO A 79 -19.25 7.78 10.17
N LEU A 80 -20.11 6.79 10.38
CA LEU A 80 -20.48 6.33 11.72
C LEU A 80 -19.26 5.70 12.42
N ALA A 81 -19.26 5.70 13.76
CA ALA A 81 -18.27 4.95 14.52
C ALA A 81 -18.69 3.47 14.54
N ALA A 82 -17.88 2.61 13.92
CA ALA A 82 -18.12 1.17 13.91
C ALA A 82 -17.90 0.56 15.31
N ARG A 83 -18.73 -0.41 15.70
CA ARG A 83 -18.66 -1.03 17.03
C ARG A 83 -17.75 -2.25 17.07
N ASN A 84 -17.46 -2.82 15.91
CA ASN A 84 -16.60 -3.98 15.75
C ASN A 84 -15.94 -3.96 14.36
N TRP A 85 -14.95 -4.83 14.17
CA TRP A 85 -14.19 -4.91 12.92
C TRP A 85 -15.03 -5.32 11.70
N ASN A 86 -16.12 -6.06 11.89
CA ASN A 86 -16.98 -6.49 10.79
C ASN A 86 -17.81 -5.33 10.24
N GLU A 87 -18.46 -4.59 11.13
CA GLU A 87 -19.15 -3.34 10.78
C GLU A 87 -18.18 -2.35 10.12
N PHE A 88 -16.96 -2.24 10.66
CA PHE A 88 -15.95 -1.35 10.10
C PHE A 88 -15.59 -1.72 8.65
N ARG A 89 -15.31 -3.00 8.36
CA ARG A 89 -14.96 -3.43 6.99
C ARG A 89 -16.10 -3.17 6.02
N ALA A 90 -17.33 -3.56 6.36
CA ALA A 90 -18.50 -3.30 5.54
C ALA A 90 -18.68 -1.78 5.30
N GLN A 91 -18.56 -0.95 6.35
CA GLN A 91 -18.64 0.51 6.22
C GLN A 91 -17.52 1.06 5.33
N ALA A 92 -16.28 0.62 5.53
CA ALA A 92 -15.12 1.08 4.78
C ALA A 92 -15.23 0.73 3.29
N ALA A 93 -15.70 -0.49 2.99
CA ALA A 93 -15.94 -0.94 1.64
C ALA A 93 -17.05 -0.13 0.96
N ASN A 94 -18.20 0.07 1.62
CA ASN A 94 -19.27 0.94 1.11
C ASN A 94 -18.78 2.37 0.86
N ARG A 95 -17.94 2.89 1.76
CA ARG A 95 -17.36 4.23 1.61
C ARG A 95 -16.41 4.33 0.43
N LEU A 96 -15.62 3.29 0.15
CA LEU A 96 -14.82 3.21 -1.07
C LEU A 96 -15.72 3.33 -2.30
N VAL A 97 -16.82 2.59 -2.37
CA VAL A 97 -17.76 2.71 -3.51
C VAL A 97 -18.32 4.13 -3.64
N GLN A 98 -18.78 4.71 -2.54
CA GLN A 98 -19.38 6.04 -2.51
C GLN A 98 -18.40 7.15 -2.93
N ALA A 99 -17.11 7.01 -2.58
CA ALA A 99 -16.06 7.94 -2.97
C ALA A 99 -15.68 7.85 -4.46
N HIS A 100 -16.04 6.74 -5.12
CA HIS A 100 -15.53 6.36 -6.43
C HIS A 100 -16.64 5.80 -7.35
N PRO A 101 -17.74 6.53 -7.58
CA PRO A 101 -18.86 6.02 -8.37
C PRO A 101 -18.45 5.65 -9.81
N ASP A 102 -17.56 6.43 -10.42
CA ASP A 102 -17.13 6.21 -11.81
C ASP A 102 -16.06 5.11 -11.95
N SER A 103 -15.29 4.85 -10.90
CA SER A 103 -14.17 3.87 -10.92
C SER A 103 -14.45 2.60 -10.13
N THR A 104 -15.69 2.37 -9.71
CA THR A 104 -16.11 1.15 -9.00
C THR A 104 -17.22 0.42 -9.75
N TYR A 105 -17.24 -0.91 -9.80
CA TYR A 105 -18.35 -1.69 -10.38
C TYR A 105 -19.02 -2.58 -9.32
N MET A 106 -20.35 -2.73 -9.39
CA MET A 106 -21.14 -3.52 -8.44
C MET A 106 -21.76 -4.79 -9.03
N GLY A 107 -21.51 -5.06 -10.32
CA GLY A 107 -21.98 -6.27 -10.99
C GLY A 107 -21.16 -7.52 -10.61
N PRO A 108 -21.38 -8.63 -11.35
CA PRO A 108 -20.57 -9.84 -11.23
C PRO A 108 -19.08 -9.56 -11.43
N VAL A 109 -18.24 -10.32 -10.73
CA VAL A 109 -16.78 -10.26 -10.88
C VAL A 109 -16.39 -10.95 -12.18
N ALA A 110 -15.63 -10.26 -13.03
CA ALA A 110 -15.18 -10.79 -14.30
C ALA A 110 -14.12 -11.90 -14.11
N GLU A 111 -14.17 -12.91 -14.97
CA GLU A 111 -13.16 -13.97 -15.05
C GLU A 111 -12.56 -14.01 -16.46
N PRO A 112 -11.24 -13.77 -16.63
CA PRO A 112 -10.26 -13.45 -15.59
C PRO A 112 -10.36 -11.98 -15.11
N LEU A 113 -9.97 -11.73 -13.85
CA LEU A 113 -9.75 -10.36 -13.36
C LEU A 113 -8.49 -9.75 -13.98
N LEU A 114 -8.54 -8.47 -14.32
CA LEU A 114 -7.39 -7.71 -14.80
C LEU A 114 -6.28 -7.71 -13.74
N ALA A 115 -6.60 -7.34 -12.50
CA ALA A 115 -5.65 -7.25 -11.42
C ALA A 115 -6.28 -7.42 -10.03
N ILE A 116 -5.47 -7.87 -9.07
CA ILE A 116 -5.87 -8.05 -7.67
C ILE A 116 -4.76 -7.56 -6.72
N PRO A 117 -4.64 -6.24 -6.50
CA PRO A 117 -3.80 -5.72 -5.43
C PRO A 117 -4.43 -5.96 -4.05
N VAL A 118 -3.59 -6.24 -3.07
CA VAL A 118 -3.99 -6.43 -1.66
C VAL A 118 -3.27 -5.38 -0.83
N LEU A 119 -4.02 -4.59 -0.07
CA LEU A 119 -3.50 -3.49 0.75
C LEU A 119 -3.78 -3.74 2.23
N GLU A 120 -2.79 -3.52 3.09
CA GLU A 120 -2.97 -3.27 4.54
C GLU A 120 -3.04 -1.75 4.74
N ILE A 121 -4.11 -1.27 5.36
CA ILE A 121 -4.34 0.14 5.64
C ILE A 121 -4.32 0.33 7.16
N GLU A 122 -3.47 1.25 7.60
CA GLU A 122 -3.33 1.65 8.98
C GLU A 122 -3.95 3.04 9.19
N LEU A 123 -4.75 3.22 10.25
CA LEU A 123 -5.45 4.47 10.53
C LEU A 123 -5.00 5.14 11.81
N ASN A 124 -5.24 6.45 11.84
CA ASN A 124 -5.26 7.23 13.07
C ASN A 124 -6.61 7.04 13.81
N ALA A 125 -6.69 7.58 15.03
CA ALA A 125 -7.88 7.47 15.89
C ALA A 125 -9.15 8.06 15.24
N ASP A 126 -9.00 9.11 14.43
CA ASP A 126 -10.10 9.78 13.72
C ASP A 126 -10.53 9.07 12.42
N GLY A 127 -9.81 8.02 12.01
CA GLY A 127 -10.06 7.29 10.77
C GLY A 127 -9.36 7.87 9.54
N SER A 128 -8.53 8.91 9.67
CA SER A 128 -7.60 9.32 8.62
C SER A 128 -6.55 8.25 8.36
N VAL A 129 -6.13 8.15 7.10
CA VAL A 129 -5.14 7.15 6.66
C VAL A 129 -3.76 7.54 7.19
N ARG A 130 -3.19 6.67 8.03
CA ARG A 130 -1.83 6.82 8.56
C ARG A 130 -0.79 6.26 7.59
N ARG A 131 -1.03 5.03 7.10
CA ARG A 131 -0.11 4.33 6.21
C ARG A 131 -0.87 3.33 5.35
N VAL A 132 -0.45 3.17 4.11
CA VAL A 132 -0.91 2.10 3.22
C VAL A 132 0.29 1.23 2.87
N GLN A 133 0.18 -0.06 3.09
CA GLN A 133 1.20 -1.06 2.75
C GLN A 133 0.63 -2.01 1.71
N VAL A 134 1.36 -2.17 0.60
CA VAL A 134 0.97 -3.15 -0.42
C VAL A 134 1.46 -4.52 0.01
N LEU A 135 0.54 -5.44 0.26
CA LEU A 135 0.84 -6.84 0.60
C LEU A 135 1.04 -7.70 -0.65
N ARG A 136 0.30 -7.40 -1.73
CA ARG A 136 0.41 -8.10 -3.01
C ARG A 136 0.33 -7.12 -4.17
N HIS A 137 1.34 -7.17 -5.03
CA HIS A 137 1.31 -6.50 -6.33
C HIS A 137 0.76 -7.46 -7.39
N PRO A 138 -0.11 -7.00 -8.30
CA PRO A 138 -0.55 -7.79 -9.43
C PRO A 138 0.61 -7.97 -10.44
N ARG A 139 0.59 -9.09 -11.20
CA ARG A 139 1.63 -9.38 -12.20
C ARG A 139 1.50 -8.50 -13.44
N GLN A 140 0.26 -8.30 -13.88
CA GLN A 140 -0.14 -7.42 -14.98
C GLN A 140 -0.86 -6.19 -14.44
N ALA A 141 -1.02 -5.14 -15.26
CA ALA A 141 -1.68 -3.89 -14.89
C ALA A 141 -1.19 -3.34 -13.52
N LYS A 142 0.14 -3.26 -13.34
CA LYS A 142 0.79 -2.86 -12.07
C LYS A 142 0.34 -1.48 -11.57
N ASP A 143 -0.11 -0.62 -12.48
CA ASP A 143 -0.63 0.70 -12.16
C ASP A 143 -1.92 0.66 -11.32
N THR A 144 -2.67 -0.45 -11.35
CA THR A 144 -3.85 -0.66 -10.49
C THR A 144 -3.53 -0.66 -8.99
N THR A 145 -2.29 -0.98 -8.59
CA THR A 145 -1.84 -0.81 -7.20
C THR A 145 -1.93 0.65 -6.77
N GLN A 146 -1.48 1.58 -7.62
CA GLN A 146 -1.55 3.01 -7.29
C GLN A 146 -2.99 3.51 -7.32
N LEU A 147 -3.81 3.03 -8.26
CA LEU A 147 -5.25 3.34 -8.29
C LEU A 147 -5.95 2.92 -6.99
N ALA A 148 -5.62 1.74 -6.44
CA ALA A 148 -6.16 1.28 -5.17
C ALA A 148 -5.68 2.13 -3.98
N ILE A 149 -4.40 2.54 -3.95
CA ILE A 149 -3.85 3.43 -2.92
C ILE A 149 -4.57 4.79 -2.97
N ASP A 150 -4.71 5.38 -4.15
CA ASP A 150 -5.41 6.65 -4.36
C ASP A 150 -6.88 6.52 -3.98
N ALA A 151 -7.48 5.36 -4.23
CA ALA A 151 -8.85 5.09 -3.85
C ALA A 151 -9.04 5.12 -2.33
N VAL A 152 -8.14 4.46 -1.59
CA VAL A 152 -8.12 4.48 -0.13
C VAL A 152 -7.93 5.90 0.41
N GLN A 153 -6.97 6.63 -0.13
CA GLN A 153 -6.68 8.00 0.31
C GLN A 153 -7.85 8.96 0.07
N ARG A 154 -8.54 8.83 -1.07
CA ARG A 154 -9.70 9.66 -1.41
C ARG A 154 -10.94 9.36 -0.58
N ALA A 155 -11.12 8.09 -0.18
CA ALA A 155 -12.26 7.69 0.65
C ALA A 155 -12.08 8.06 2.13
N ALA A 156 -10.87 8.43 2.56
CA ALA A 156 -10.63 8.88 3.93
C ALA A 156 -11.43 10.16 4.27
N PRO A 157 -11.81 10.36 5.54
CA PRO A 157 -11.60 9.47 6.69
C PRO A 157 -12.61 8.32 6.74
N TYR A 158 -12.29 7.22 7.43
CA TYR A 158 -13.12 6.01 7.53
C TYR A 158 -14.02 5.91 8.78
N GLY A 159 -13.95 6.91 9.66
CA GLY A 159 -14.70 6.97 10.91
C GLY A 159 -13.82 6.73 12.13
N SER A 160 -14.33 7.10 13.31
CA SER A 160 -13.57 6.98 14.55
C SER A 160 -13.21 5.53 14.88
N MET A 161 -11.95 5.31 15.24
CA MET A 161 -11.36 4.02 15.60
C MET A 161 -11.38 3.75 17.11
N THR A 162 -11.82 4.71 17.93
CA THR A 162 -11.74 4.64 19.39
C THR A 162 -12.52 3.47 20.01
N LEU A 163 -13.57 2.99 19.33
CA LEU A 163 -14.37 1.84 19.78
C LEU A 163 -13.74 0.49 19.41
N LEU A 164 -12.76 0.46 18.51
CA LEU A 164 -12.13 -0.76 18.03
C LEU A 164 -10.82 -1.06 18.79
N PRO A 165 -10.53 -2.35 19.07
CA PRO A 165 -9.26 -2.73 19.67
C PRO A 165 -8.10 -2.47 18.71
N ARG A 166 -6.94 -2.07 19.24
CA ARG A 166 -5.70 -1.93 18.48
C ARG A 166 -5.13 -3.31 18.11
N PRO A 167 -4.34 -3.42 17.01
CA PRO A 167 -3.91 -2.34 16.11
C PRO A 167 -5.01 -1.88 15.15
N TRP A 168 -5.06 -0.58 14.84
CA TRP A 168 -6.02 -0.01 13.88
C TRP A 168 -5.57 -0.24 12.43
N LYS A 169 -5.57 -1.50 12.03
CA LYS A 169 -5.17 -1.96 10.71
C LYS A 169 -6.25 -2.87 10.13
N TRP A 170 -6.54 -2.71 8.85
CA TRP A 170 -7.35 -3.67 8.11
C TRP A 170 -6.74 -3.98 6.76
N VAL A 171 -7.10 -5.12 6.20
CA VAL A 171 -6.69 -5.55 4.87
C VAL A 171 -7.89 -5.46 3.94
N GLU A 172 -7.70 -4.85 2.78
CA GLU A 172 -8.70 -4.79 1.71
C GLU A 172 -8.11 -5.38 0.42
N VAL A 173 -8.93 -6.16 -0.29
CA VAL A 173 -8.58 -6.76 -1.58
C VAL A 173 -9.39 -6.04 -2.66
N PHE A 174 -8.70 -5.51 -3.67
CA PHE A 174 -9.35 -4.80 -4.77
C PHE A 174 -9.43 -5.72 -5.97
N LEU A 175 -10.65 -5.97 -6.46
CA LEU A 175 -10.89 -6.77 -7.66
C LEU A 175 -11.01 -5.81 -8.85
N PHE A 176 -10.01 -5.74 -9.74
CA PHE A 176 -10.06 -4.87 -10.92
C PHE A 176 -10.54 -5.63 -12.16
N ASN A 177 -11.49 -5.05 -12.87
CA ASN A 177 -11.92 -5.52 -14.19
C ASN A 177 -11.07 -4.88 -15.32
N ASP A 178 -11.32 -5.27 -16.58
CA ASP A 178 -10.59 -4.77 -17.75
C ASP A 178 -10.70 -3.25 -17.96
N ASP A 179 -11.82 -2.64 -17.53
CA ASP A 179 -12.02 -1.19 -17.56
C ASP A 179 -11.25 -0.44 -16.46
N ARG A 180 -10.46 -1.15 -15.66
CA ARG A 180 -9.72 -0.62 -14.50
C ARG A 180 -10.64 -0.03 -13.42
N ARG A 181 -11.90 -0.47 -13.38
CA ARG A 181 -12.81 -0.23 -12.26
C ARG A 181 -12.56 -1.32 -11.21
N PHE A 182 -12.73 -0.98 -9.94
CA PHE A 182 -12.53 -1.93 -8.86
C PHE A 182 -13.84 -2.34 -8.18
N LYS A 183 -13.82 -3.46 -7.46
CA LYS A 183 -14.82 -3.84 -6.45
C LYS A 183 -14.08 -4.24 -5.16
N PRO A 184 -14.40 -3.64 -4.00
CA PRO A 184 -13.88 -4.14 -2.72
C PRO A 184 -14.33 -5.58 -2.50
N ARG A 185 -13.43 -6.49 -2.08
CA ARG A 185 -13.76 -7.90 -1.88
C ARG A 185 -14.78 -8.12 -0.77
N GLU A 186 -14.83 -7.21 0.20
CA GLU A 186 -15.83 -7.21 1.27
C GLU A 186 -17.26 -7.07 0.73
N LEU A 187 -17.47 -6.52 -0.48
CA LEU A 187 -18.81 -6.38 -1.10
C LEU A 187 -19.10 -7.47 -2.14
N ASP A 188 -18.31 -8.53 -2.15
CA ASP A 188 -18.47 -9.65 -3.05
C ASP A 188 -19.00 -10.86 -2.28
N HIS A 189 -20.32 -10.98 -2.20
CA HIS A 189 -21.04 -12.04 -1.49
C HIS A 189 -21.92 -12.84 -2.45
#